data_AF-A0A0T6ZT29-F1
#
_entry.id   AF-A0A0T6ZT29-F1
#
_cell.length_a   1.000
_cell.length_b   1.000
_cell.length_c   1.000
_cell.angle_alpha   90.00
_cell.angle_beta   90.00
_cell.angle_gamma   90.00
#
_symmetry.space_group_name_H-M   'P 1'
#
loop_
_entity.id
_entity.type
_entity.pdbx_description
1 polymer ?
#
loop_
_entity_poly.entity_id
_entity_poly.type
_entity_poly.pdbx_seq_one_letter_code
_entity_poly.pdbx_strand_id
1 'polypeptide(L)'
;SIKAFAMDQNASYSSVVGRHLPSCTVVCDYFHIMKNYSEQVTDGVRRRTGRRFLKLGRRESAQRIRCSARLLNRRFPPDDEIVDENDWSARLMLKAMMEENHDLDVCIHMRERLQHLYDNCRDVAAMREGWRVWCDMAMQSGVPELVQFAMKKRKLREQEITNHALFPVSSGVIEGCMNRIK
;
A
#
# COMPACT_ATOMS: atom_id res chain seq x y z
N SER A 1 -23.73 18.72 10.72
CA SER A 1 -23.07 18.95 9.42
C SER A 1 -22.08 17.83 9.15
N ILE A 2 -21.93 17.39 7.90
CA ILE A 2 -20.91 16.42 7.49
C ILE A 2 -19.56 17.14 7.46
N LYS A 3 -18.55 16.60 8.16
CA LYS A 3 -17.23 17.25 8.30
C LYS A 3 -16.18 16.72 7.31
N ALA A 4 -16.27 15.45 6.95
CA ALA A 4 -15.35 14.81 6.02
C ALA A 4 -16.05 13.72 5.19
N PHE A 5 -15.52 13.47 4.00
CA PHE A 5 -16.01 12.46 3.07
C PHE A 5 -14.83 11.62 2.59
N ALA A 6 -14.78 10.35 2.99
CA ALA A 6 -13.81 9.40 2.48
C ALA A 6 -14.31 8.83 1.16
N MET A 7 -13.47 8.85 0.13
CA MET A 7 -13.84 8.37 -1.19
C MET A 7 -12.86 7.34 -1.73
N ASP A 8 -13.40 6.51 -2.61
CA ASP A 8 -12.59 5.72 -3.52
C ASP A 8 -11.73 6.64 -4.40
N GLN A 9 -10.80 6.04 -5.14
CA GLN A 9 -9.81 6.84 -5.86
C GLN A 9 -10.26 7.28 -7.26
N ASN A 10 -11.57 7.29 -7.54
CA ASN A 10 -12.11 7.74 -8.81
C ASN A 10 -12.13 9.29 -8.91
N ALA A 11 -11.34 9.82 -9.84
CA ALA A 11 -11.15 11.26 -10.03
C ALA A 11 -12.44 12.01 -10.43
N SER A 12 -13.44 11.33 -11.02
CA SER A 12 -14.70 11.98 -11.40
C SER A 12 -15.51 12.43 -10.18
N TYR A 13 -15.50 11.66 -9.10
CA TYR A 13 -16.30 11.93 -7.91
C TYR A 13 -15.75 13.07 -7.04
N SER A 14 -14.42 13.28 -6.98
CA SER A 14 -13.80 14.40 -6.26
C SER A 14 -14.35 15.75 -6.70
N SER A 15 -14.54 15.94 -8.01
CA SER A 15 -15.06 17.20 -8.58
C SER A 15 -16.53 17.45 -8.21
N VAL A 16 -17.34 16.39 -8.16
CA VAL A 16 -18.77 16.46 -7.83
C VAL A 16 -18.95 16.76 -6.34
N VAL A 17 -18.19 16.10 -5.47
CA VAL A 17 -18.23 16.36 -4.02
C VAL A 17 -17.81 17.79 -3.71
N GLY A 18 -16.75 18.30 -4.35
CA GLY A 18 -16.34 19.70 -4.18
C GLY A 18 -17.41 20.71 -4.60
N ARG A 19 -18.23 20.37 -5.62
CA ARG A 19 -19.32 21.24 -6.11
C ARG A 19 -20.53 21.26 -5.16
N HIS A 20 -20.91 20.11 -4.60
CA HIS A 20 -22.12 19.97 -3.79
C HIS A 20 -21.89 20.07 -2.28
N LEU A 21 -20.66 19.82 -1.82
CA LEU A 21 -20.26 19.83 -0.41
C LEU A 21 -18.94 20.61 -0.22
N PRO A 22 -18.91 21.93 -0.52
CA PRO A 22 -17.68 22.73 -0.53
C PRO A 22 -17.01 22.88 0.84
N SER A 23 -17.76 22.70 1.93
CA SER A 23 -17.25 22.74 3.31
C SER A 23 -16.76 21.38 3.81
N CYS A 24 -16.89 20.32 3.01
CA CYS A 24 -16.53 18.97 3.41
C CYS A 24 -15.09 18.65 3.00
N THR A 25 -14.30 18.14 3.95
CA THR A 25 -12.93 17.72 3.66
C THR A 25 -12.94 16.37 2.96
N VAL A 26 -12.44 16.31 1.73
CA VAL A 26 -12.27 15.04 1.01
C VAL A 26 -11.03 14.33 1.52
N VAL A 27 -11.19 13.08 1.94
CA VAL A 27 -10.10 12.23 2.44
C VAL A 27 -9.89 11.08 1.48
N CYS A 28 -8.63 10.79 1.17
CA CYS A 28 -8.30 9.59 0.42
C CYS A 28 -8.39 8.38 1.35
N ASP A 29 -9.31 7.47 1.06
CA ASP A 29 -9.53 6.31 1.90
C ASP A 29 -8.27 5.43 1.99
N TYR A 30 -7.83 5.20 3.22
CA TYR A 30 -6.65 4.39 3.56
C TYR A 30 -6.75 2.97 2.99
N PHE A 31 -7.92 2.33 3.08
CA PHE A 31 -8.12 0.99 2.54
C PHE A 31 -7.81 0.95 1.04
N HIS A 32 -8.32 1.92 0.28
CA HIS A 32 -8.08 2.02 -1.15
C HIS A 32 -6.62 2.35 -1.49
N ILE A 33 -5.92 3.14 -0.67
CA ILE A 33 -4.47 3.37 -0.85
C ILE A 33 -3.71 2.06 -0.72
N MET A 34 -3.96 1.30 0.34
CA MET A 34 -3.26 0.04 0.59
C MET A 34 -3.64 -1.05 -0.42
N LYS A 35 -4.90 -1.09 -0.85
CA LYS A 35 -5.35 -1.97 -1.94
C LYS A 35 -4.63 -1.63 -3.25
N ASN A 36 -4.63 -0.36 -3.64
CA ASN A 36 -3.95 0.08 -4.86
C ASN A 36 -2.44 -0.18 -4.80
N TYR A 37 -1.82 0.01 -3.64
CA TYR A 37 -0.41 -0.33 -3.43
C TYR A 37 -0.18 -1.83 -3.66
N SER A 38 -1.01 -2.68 -3.04
CA SER A 38 -0.91 -4.13 -3.16
C SER A 38 -1.02 -4.58 -4.61
N GLU A 39 -2.01 -4.06 -5.35
CA GLU A 39 -2.30 -4.44 -6.74
C GLU A 39 -1.27 -3.89 -7.75
N GLN A 40 -0.88 -2.62 -7.61
CA GLN A 40 -0.03 -1.93 -8.58
C GLN A 40 1.46 -2.15 -8.30
N VAL A 41 1.86 -2.16 -7.03
CA VAL A 41 3.27 -2.23 -6.61
C VAL A 41 3.66 -3.67 -6.29
N THR A 42 3.15 -4.22 -5.19
CA THR A 42 3.55 -5.55 -4.70
C THR A 42 3.31 -6.63 -5.77
N ASP A 43 2.11 -6.66 -6.32
CA ASP A 43 1.72 -7.63 -7.34
C ASP A 43 2.42 -7.38 -8.69
N GLY A 44 2.70 -6.12 -9.01
CA GLY A 44 3.45 -5.73 -10.19
C GLY A 44 4.88 -6.27 -10.17
N VAL A 45 5.61 -6.00 -9.07
CA VAL A 45 6.97 -6.50 -8.83
C VAL A 45 7.00 -8.03 -8.80
N ARG A 46 6.04 -8.66 -8.11
CA ARG A 46 5.90 -10.12 -8.07
C ARG A 46 5.78 -10.72 -9.46
N ARG A 47 4.89 -10.18 -10.31
CA ARG A 47 4.71 -10.64 -11.70
C ARG A 47 5.96 -10.41 -12.54
N ARG A 48 6.60 -9.23 -12.42
CA ARG A 48 7.86 -8.94 -13.13
C ARG A 48 8.96 -9.92 -12.75
N THR A 49 9.14 -10.16 -11.47
CA THR A 49 10.16 -11.07 -10.97
C THR A 49 9.90 -12.50 -11.41
N GLY A 50 8.65 -12.97 -11.32
CA GLY A 50 8.27 -14.29 -11.85
C GLY A 50 8.62 -14.45 -13.33
N ARG A 51 8.32 -13.44 -14.17
CA ARG A 51 8.73 -13.43 -15.58
C ARG A 51 10.25 -13.46 -15.75
N ARG A 52 11.01 -12.73 -14.91
CA ARG A 52 12.48 -12.74 -14.92
C ARG A 52 13.03 -14.12 -14.59
N PHE A 53 12.54 -14.78 -13.55
CA PHE A 53 12.97 -16.13 -13.19
C PHE A 53 12.68 -17.16 -14.28
N LEU A 54 11.53 -17.07 -14.95
CA LEU A 54 11.23 -17.94 -16.10
C LEU A 54 12.22 -17.73 -17.25
N LYS A 55 12.57 -16.48 -17.57
CA LYS A 55 13.58 -16.17 -18.61
C LYS A 55 14.96 -16.73 -18.27
N LEU A 56 15.30 -16.83 -16.98
CA LEU A 56 16.56 -17.38 -16.49
C LEU A 56 16.52 -18.91 -16.29
N GLY A 57 15.42 -19.59 -16.66
CA GLY A 57 15.25 -21.03 -16.46
C GLY A 57 14.99 -21.45 -15.01
N ARG A 58 14.86 -20.51 -14.05
CA ARG A 58 14.61 -20.76 -12.62
C ARG A 58 13.14 -21.07 -12.34
N ARG A 59 12.64 -22.21 -12.86
CA ARG A 59 11.23 -22.61 -12.78
C ARG A 59 10.69 -22.70 -11.36
N GLU A 60 11.46 -23.25 -10.43
CA GLU A 60 11.04 -23.36 -9.03
C GLU A 60 10.90 -21.98 -8.37
N SER A 61 11.89 -21.09 -8.51
CA SER A 61 11.80 -19.73 -7.98
C SER A 61 10.62 -18.95 -8.60
N ALA A 62 10.35 -19.14 -9.90
CA ALA A 62 9.18 -18.57 -10.57
C ALA A 62 7.85 -19.11 -10.00
N GLN A 63 7.79 -20.39 -9.64
CA GLN A 63 6.62 -20.98 -9.03
C GLN A 63 6.43 -20.48 -7.59
N ARG A 64 7.49 -20.39 -6.79
CA ARG A 64 7.45 -19.84 -5.42
C ARG A 64 6.87 -18.42 -5.40
N ILE A 65 7.38 -17.53 -6.24
CA ILE A 65 6.90 -16.13 -6.32
C ILE A 65 5.49 -16.01 -6.92
N ARG A 66 5.06 -16.98 -7.73
CA ARG A 66 3.68 -17.01 -8.23
C ARG A 66 2.70 -17.28 -7.08
N CYS A 67 3.06 -18.17 -6.17
CA CYS A 67 2.22 -18.59 -5.04
C CYS A 67 2.29 -17.66 -3.81
N SER A 68 3.24 -16.72 -3.78
CA SER A 68 3.47 -15.84 -2.60
C SER A 68 2.53 -14.64 -2.48
N ALA A 69 1.51 -14.50 -3.34
CA ALA A 69 0.68 -13.29 -3.41
C ALA A 69 0.02 -12.90 -2.07
N ARG A 70 -0.49 -13.91 -1.32
CA ARG A 70 -1.07 -13.68 0.01
C ARG A 70 0.01 -13.30 1.03
N LEU A 71 1.18 -13.93 0.94
CA LEU A 71 2.29 -13.72 1.86
C LEU A 71 2.82 -12.29 1.79
N LEU A 72 3.04 -11.75 0.59
CA LEU A 72 3.62 -10.42 0.38
C LEU A 72 2.70 -9.28 0.85
N ASN A 73 1.39 -9.54 0.96
CA ASN A 73 0.41 -8.57 1.43
C ASN A 73 -0.02 -8.82 2.88
N ARG A 74 0.56 -9.82 3.55
CA ARG A 74 0.29 -10.07 4.96
C ARG A 74 0.89 -8.96 5.82
N ARG A 75 0.20 -8.60 6.91
CA ARG A 75 0.77 -7.78 7.99
C ARG A 75 1.25 -8.77 9.05
N PHE A 76 2.54 -8.74 9.36
CA PHE A 76 3.10 -9.56 10.42
C PHE A 76 3.14 -8.75 11.72
N PRO A 77 2.89 -9.36 12.88
CA PRO A 77 3.23 -8.75 14.15
C PRO A 77 4.75 -8.64 14.30
N PRO A 78 5.25 -7.88 15.29
CA PRO A 78 6.67 -7.89 15.67
C PRO A 78 7.20 -9.30 15.83
N ASP A 79 8.48 -9.53 15.48
CA ASP A 79 9.08 -10.86 15.45
C ASP A 79 9.01 -11.57 16.83
N ASP A 80 9.05 -10.80 17.93
CA ASP A 80 8.93 -11.25 19.32
C ASP A 80 7.49 -11.56 19.76
N GLU A 81 6.49 -11.17 18.97
CA GLU A 81 5.06 -11.42 19.22
C GLU A 81 4.49 -12.55 18.34
N ILE A 82 5.30 -13.16 17.45
CA ILE A 82 4.86 -14.29 16.63
C ILE A 82 4.88 -15.57 17.47
N VAL A 83 3.70 -16.04 17.89
CA VAL A 83 3.54 -17.27 18.67
C VAL A 83 3.17 -18.48 17.80
N ASP A 84 2.44 -18.26 16.70
CA ASP A 84 1.96 -19.34 15.83
C ASP A 84 3.05 -19.84 14.86
N GLU A 85 3.24 -21.16 14.79
CA GLU A 85 4.26 -21.80 13.94
C GLU A 85 4.04 -21.55 12.44
N ASN A 86 2.78 -21.45 11.99
CA ASN A 86 2.49 -21.15 10.58
C ASN A 86 2.86 -19.70 10.26
N ASP A 87 2.66 -18.78 11.20
CA ASP A 87 3.02 -17.38 11.07
C ASP A 87 4.53 -17.20 11.07
N TRP A 88 5.25 -17.94 11.93
CA TRP A 88 6.70 -17.96 11.92
C TRP A 88 7.26 -18.53 10.61
N SER A 89 6.69 -19.64 10.13
CA SER A 89 7.07 -20.26 8.85
C SER A 89 6.82 -19.32 7.67
N ALA A 90 5.68 -18.62 7.66
CA ALA A 90 5.37 -17.61 6.66
C ALA A 90 6.37 -16.43 6.74
N ARG A 91 6.73 -15.98 7.94
CA ARG A 91 7.71 -14.91 8.15
C ARG A 91 9.09 -15.29 7.63
N LEU A 92 9.55 -16.51 7.89
CA LEU A 92 10.82 -17.03 7.36
C LEU A 92 10.79 -17.12 5.83
N MET A 93 9.69 -17.62 5.26
CA MET A 93 9.52 -17.66 3.80
C MET A 93 9.58 -16.26 3.18
N LEU A 94 8.97 -15.27 3.84
CA LEU A 94 9.01 -13.88 3.39
C LEU A 94 10.45 -13.34 3.41
N LYS A 95 11.19 -13.56 4.50
CA LYS A 95 12.60 -13.15 4.63
C LYS A 95 13.47 -13.75 3.52
N ALA A 96 13.37 -15.06 3.29
CA ALA A 96 14.10 -15.73 2.20
C ALA A 96 13.77 -15.16 0.81
N MET A 97 12.50 -14.79 0.58
CA MET A 97 12.09 -14.16 -0.67
C MET A 97 12.63 -12.74 -0.85
N MET A 98 12.74 -11.98 0.25
CA MET A 98 13.32 -10.64 0.26
C MET A 98 14.83 -10.70 -0.03
N GLU A 99 15.54 -11.64 0.57
CA GLU A 99 16.97 -11.89 0.32
C GLU A 99 17.25 -12.26 -1.16
N GLU A 100 16.38 -13.07 -1.77
CA GLU A 100 16.51 -13.42 -3.19
C GLU A 100 16.11 -12.29 -4.15
N ASN A 101 15.42 -11.24 -3.67
CA ASN A 101 14.86 -10.19 -4.52
C ASN A 101 14.77 -8.81 -3.85
N HIS A 102 15.79 -7.99 -4.13
CA HIS A 102 15.87 -6.60 -3.67
C HIS A 102 14.63 -5.75 -4.00
N ASP A 103 14.02 -5.88 -5.18
CA ASP A 103 12.86 -5.06 -5.54
C ASP A 103 11.65 -5.38 -4.66
N LEU A 104 11.46 -6.66 -4.31
CA LEU A 104 10.39 -7.07 -3.39
C LEU A 104 10.66 -6.58 -1.97
N ASP A 105 11.91 -6.72 -1.52
CA ASP A 105 12.37 -6.24 -0.22
C ASP A 105 12.06 -4.76 -0.02
N VAL A 106 12.45 -3.91 -0.99
CA VAL A 106 12.14 -2.48 -0.98
C VAL A 106 10.63 -2.25 -0.93
N CYS A 107 9.85 -2.97 -1.74
CA CYS A 107 8.40 -2.77 -1.81
C CYS A 107 7.69 -3.15 -0.50
N ILE A 108 8.18 -4.15 0.22
CA ILE A 108 7.62 -4.54 1.53
C ILE A 108 7.94 -3.47 2.57
N HIS A 109 9.20 -3.04 2.67
CA HIS A 109 9.60 -1.98 3.60
C HIS A 109 8.88 -0.65 3.33
N MET A 110 8.71 -0.28 2.05
CA MET A 110 8.00 0.93 1.67
C MET A 110 6.50 0.86 1.99
N ARG A 111 5.90 -0.33 1.94
CA ARG A 111 4.53 -0.57 2.37
C ARG A 111 4.39 -0.36 3.88
N GLU A 112 5.27 -0.95 4.67
CA GLU A 112 5.26 -0.83 6.13
C GLU A 112 5.43 0.62 6.58
N ARG A 113 6.35 1.37 5.95
CA ARG A 113 6.52 2.81 6.18
C ARG A 113 5.26 3.60 5.85
N LEU A 114 4.59 3.26 4.76
CA LEU A 114 3.33 3.91 4.38
C LEU A 114 2.24 3.62 5.41
N GLN A 115 2.08 2.37 5.84
CA GLN A 115 1.14 2.00 6.89
C GLN A 115 1.43 2.74 8.19
N HIS A 116 2.70 2.81 8.59
CA HIS A 116 3.11 3.53 9.80
C HIS A 116 2.75 5.02 9.74
N LEU A 117 2.94 5.66 8.58
CA LEU A 117 2.56 7.06 8.36
C LEU A 117 1.05 7.28 8.57
N TYR A 118 0.22 6.44 7.96
CA TYR A 118 -1.25 6.53 8.09
C TYR A 118 -1.76 6.17 9.50
N ASP A 119 -1.15 5.17 10.13
CA ASP A 119 -1.56 4.67 11.43
C ASP A 119 -1.22 5.67 12.55
N ASN A 120 -0.09 6.39 12.45
CA ASN A 120 0.44 7.18 13.58
C ASN A 120 0.43 8.71 13.39
N CYS A 121 0.34 9.22 12.15
CA CYS A 121 0.38 10.67 11.93
C CYS A 121 -1.00 11.32 12.09
N ARG A 122 -1.10 12.33 12.97
CA ARG A 122 -2.32 13.13 13.21
C ARG A 122 -2.10 14.63 13.04
N ASP A 123 -0.93 15.03 12.58
CA ASP A 123 -0.61 16.40 12.22
C ASP A 123 -0.51 16.54 10.70
N VAL A 124 -1.17 17.57 10.15
CA VAL A 124 -1.27 17.79 8.70
C VAL A 124 0.08 18.13 8.08
N ALA A 125 0.89 18.94 8.75
CA ALA A 125 2.20 19.33 8.24
C ALA A 125 3.16 18.13 8.23
N ALA A 126 3.18 17.37 9.32
CA ALA A 126 3.95 16.14 9.44
C ALA A 126 3.50 15.06 8.44
N MET A 127 2.20 14.91 8.18
CA MET A 127 1.68 13.97 7.19
C MET A 127 2.11 14.34 5.79
N ARG A 128 2.07 15.63 5.44
CA ARG A 128 2.52 16.13 4.14
C ARG A 128 4.02 15.89 3.95
N GLU A 129 4.82 16.20 4.96
CA GLU A 129 6.26 16.01 4.89
C GLU A 129 6.62 14.53 4.83
N GLY A 130 6.05 13.69 5.70
CA GLY A 130 6.24 12.24 5.69
C GLY A 130 5.83 11.61 4.35
N TRP A 131 4.74 12.08 3.75
CA TRP A 131 4.31 11.65 2.41
C TRP A 131 5.31 12.04 1.32
N ARG A 132 5.88 13.26 1.38
CA ARG A 132 6.90 13.72 0.42
C ARG A 132 8.19 12.92 0.54
N VAL A 133 8.69 12.74 1.77
CA VAL A 133 9.85 11.89 2.06
C VAL A 133 9.62 10.47 1.52
N TRP A 134 8.43 9.91 1.76
CA TRP A 134 8.07 8.60 1.23
C TRP A 134 8.08 8.56 -0.32
N CYS A 135 7.57 9.59 -0.99
CA CYS A 135 7.63 9.69 -2.45
C CYS A 135 9.07 9.79 -2.96
N ASP A 136 9.92 10.55 -2.29
CA ASP A 136 11.31 10.75 -2.69
C ASP A 136 12.12 9.46 -2.51
N MET A 137 11.90 8.73 -1.41
CA MET A 137 12.42 7.37 -1.22
C MET A 137 11.95 6.41 -2.31
N ALA A 138 10.66 6.45 -2.67
CA ALA A 138 10.11 5.63 -3.74
C ALA A 138 10.79 5.94 -5.09
N MET A 139 11.05 7.21 -5.39
CA MET A 139 11.78 7.61 -6.60
C MET A 139 13.25 7.14 -6.58
N GLN A 140 13.93 7.29 -5.45
CA GLN A 140 15.33 6.87 -5.28
C GLN A 140 15.51 5.35 -5.34
N SER A 141 14.49 4.58 -4.99
CA SER A 141 14.54 3.12 -5.05
C SER A 141 14.77 2.55 -6.45
N GLY A 142 14.39 3.30 -7.49
CA GLY A 142 14.45 2.84 -8.87
C GLY A 142 13.46 1.72 -9.22
N VAL A 143 12.62 1.23 -8.29
CA VAL A 143 11.66 0.16 -8.54
C VAL A 143 10.49 0.69 -9.39
N PRO A 144 10.35 0.30 -10.67
CA PRO A 144 9.46 0.95 -11.62
C PRO A 144 8.00 1.09 -11.16
N GLU A 145 7.40 0.06 -10.58
CA GLU A 145 6.00 0.07 -10.13
C GLU A 145 5.80 1.01 -8.94
N LEU A 146 6.77 1.02 -8.01
CA LEU A 146 6.75 1.89 -6.84
C LEU A 146 6.93 3.36 -7.25
N VAL A 147 7.88 3.64 -8.16
CA VAL A 147 8.09 4.98 -8.73
C VAL A 147 6.83 5.49 -9.41
N GLN A 148 6.22 4.69 -10.29
CA GLN A 148 5.00 5.05 -10.99
C GLN A 148 3.83 5.30 -10.03
N PHE A 149 3.69 4.46 -9.01
CA PHE A 149 2.68 4.64 -7.97
C PHE A 149 2.88 5.97 -7.23
N ALA A 150 4.08 6.23 -6.73
CA ALA A 150 4.39 7.46 -5.99
C ALA A 150 4.15 8.71 -6.83
N MET A 151 4.64 8.76 -8.07
CA MET A 151 4.45 9.90 -8.97
C MET A 151 2.96 10.17 -9.24
N LYS A 152 2.18 9.13 -9.53
CA LYS A 152 0.75 9.26 -9.81
C LYS A 152 -0.01 9.78 -8.58
N LYS A 153 0.29 9.26 -7.39
CA LYS A 153 -0.37 9.67 -6.14
C LYS A 153 0.03 11.07 -5.71
N ARG A 154 1.31 11.43 -5.82
CA ARG A 154 1.79 12.79 -5.53
C ARG A 154 1.10 13.82 -6.39
N LYS A 155 0.99 13.58 -7.70
CA LYS A 155 0.35 14.51 -8.63
C LYS A 155 -1.15 14.70 -8.37
N LEU A 156 -1.86 13.62 -8.04
CA LEU A 156 -3.33 13.64 -8.05
C LEU A 156 -3.96 13.75 -6.67
N ARG A 157 -3.26 13.36 -5.59
CA ARG A 157 -3.89 13.04 -4.30
C ARG A 157 -3.15 13.56 -3.06
N GLU A 158 -2.07 14.33 -3.20
CA GLU A 158 -1.28 14.81 -2.05
C GLU A 158 -2.15 15.48 -0.97
N GLN A 159 -3.09 16.36 -1.37
CA GLN A 159 -3.97 17.03 -0.41
C GLN A 159 -4.90 16.05 0.31
N GLU A 160 -5.52 15.12 -0.41
CA GLU A 160 -6.46 14.16 0.17
C GLU A 160 -5.78 13.11 1.05
N ILE A 161 -4.52 12.76 0.74
CA ILE A 161 -3.66 11.93 1.59
C ILE A 161 -3.33 12.69 2.87
N THR A 162 -2.97 13.97 2.76
CA THR A 162 -2.66 14.81 3.93
C THR A 162 -3.88 14.96 4.85
N ASN A 163 -5.08 15.06 4.28
CA ASN A 163 -6.33 15.19 5.04
C ASN A 163 -6.63 13.97 5.94
N HIS A 164 -6.02 12.81 5.70
CA HIS A 164 -6.14 11.65 6.59
C HIS A 164 -5.66 11.96 8.02
N ALA A 165 -4.70 12.86 8.19
CA ALA A 165 -4.23 13.28 9.51
C ALA A 165 -5.33 13.97 10.34
N LEU A 166 -6.23 14.72 9.67
CA LEU A 166 -7.38 15.36 10.32
C LEU A 166 -8.52 14.37 10.57
N PHE A 167 -8.73 13.46 9.62
CA PHE A 167 -9.85 12.54 9.61
C PHE A 167 -9.36 11.14 9.20
N PRO A 168 -8.93 10.31 10.16
CA PRO A 168 -8.35 8.99 9.88
C PRO A 168 -9.44 7.97 9.53
N VAL A 169 -10.02 8.11 8.34
CA VAL A 169 -11.13 7.27 7.86
C VAL A 169 -10.59 6.11 7.04
N SER A 170 -11.12 4.91 7.31
CA SER A 170 -10.85 3.69 6.53
C SER A 170 -12.16 2.95 6.27
N SER A 171 -12.43 2.60 5.01
CA SER A 171 -13.60 1.78 4.65
C SER A 171 -13.40 0.28 4.87
N GLY A 172 -12.21 -0.16 5.32
CA GLY A 172 -11.83 -1.57 5.34
C GLY A 172 -12.77 -2.51 6.12
N VAL A 173 -13.42 -2.02 7.18
CA VAL A 173 -14.42 -2.79 7.94
C VAL A 173 -15.68 -3.04 7.08
N ILE A 174 -16.16 -2.00 6.39
CA ILE A 174 -17.35 -2.06 5.53
C ILE A 174 -17.08 -2.98 4.34
N GLU A 175 -15.94 -2.82 3.68
CA GLU A 175 -15.50 -3.65 2.56
C GLU A 175 -15.31 -5.12 2.97
N GLY A 176 -14.79 -5.35 4.17
CA GLY A 176 -14.65 -6.70 4.75
C GLY A 176 -16.00 -7.38 4.99
N CYS A 177 -17.00 -6.63 5.46
CA CYS A 177 -18.37 -7.13 5.62
C CYS A 177 -19.04 -7.44 4.26
N MET A 178 -18.86 -6.57 3.26
CA MET A 178 -19.44 -6.75 1.92
C MET A 178 -18.89 -8.00 1.21
N ASN A 179 -17.61 -8.35 1.40
CA ASN A 179 -17.03 -9.56 0.81
C ASN A 179 -17.54 -10.87 1.43
N ARG A 180 -18.20 -10.84 2.60
CA ARG A 180 -18.81 -12.04 3.22
C ARG A 180 -20.24 -12.32 2.77
N ILE A 181 -20.85 -11.38 2.04
CA ILE A 181 -22.25 -11.44 1.59
C ILE A 181 -22.33 -11.86 0.11
N LYS A 182 -21.19 -11.99 -0.58
CA LYS A 182 -21.10 -12.57 -1.93
C LYS A 182 -20.93 -14.08 -1.87
#